data_AF-A0A922XYG7-F1
#
_entry.id   AF-A0A922XYG7-F1
#
_cell.length_a   1.000
_cell.length_b   1.000
_cell.length_c   1.000
_cell.angle_alpha   90.00
_cell.angle_beta   90.00
_cell.angle_gamma   90.00
#
_symmetry.space_group_name_H-M   'P 1'
#
loop_
_entity.id
_entity.type
_entity.pdbx_description
1 polymer ?
#
loop_
_entity_poly.entity_id
_entity_poly.type
_entity_poly.pdbx_seq_one_letter_code
_entity_poly.pdbx_strand_id
1 'polypeptide(L)'
;MTTPFVRTAPSPTGYLHIGNARSLMFNWLFAVRHGGRFLLRYDDTDQARSKPEFAEAIAEDLAWLGVLPDASIKQSERIALYDAAADKLRAAGRLYPCYESADELDRKRKRQLARGLPPVYDRAGLKLTAEERAKLEAEGRKAHWRFLLDWEEVGWDDLVRGPSHVDCASLSDPVLVREDGTYPYTLPSVVDDLDMGITHVIRGEDHVTNTAVQIQIMQTLGGALPAFGHHNLLTTASGEGLSKRLGHLSLRGLRESGIESLAVAALAVLTGSSDAVRPVSSLEELAGLVDLAHVSRAPAKFDEHELETLSARTLHQLDFAAVEERLKELGIPASEPFWLAVRGNLARLSGAKDWWTIVEGPIETHIADPAFAAAAAALLPEEPFDQTTWKSWTQAVAAQTGAKGKALFMPLRQALTGLDHGPELAALLPLIGREKALKRLAGEAA
;
A
#
# COMPACT_ATOMS: atom_id res chain seq x y z
N MET A 1 14.86 -23.06 11.34
CA MET A 1 13.59 -22.36 11.04
C MET A 1 13.19 -22.72 9.62
N THR A 2 11.92 -23.01 9.37
CA THR A 2 11.40 -23.21 8.01
C THR A 2 11.54 -21.92 7.21
N THR A 3 12.02 -22.01 5.98
CA THR A 3 12.06 -20.87 5.06
C THR A 3 10.65 -20.32 4.87
N PRO A 4 10.41 -19.01 5.10
CA PRO A 4 9.06 -18.47 5.00
C PRO A 4 8.46 -18.64 3.61
N PHE A 5 7.22 -19.12 3.57
CA PHE A 5 6.30 -19.01 2.45
C PHE A 5 5.04 -18.29 2.94
N VAL A 6 4.82 -17.10 2.40
CA VAL A 6 3.74 -16.16 2.75
C VAL A 6 2.86 -15.88 1.54
N ARG A 7 1.69 -15.27 1.76
CA ARG A 7 0.81 -14.81 0.68
C ARG A 7 0.12 -13.49 0.97
N THR A 8 -0.12 -12.72 -0.07
CA THR A 8 -1.22 -11.76 -0.08
C THR A 8 -2.44 -12.39 -0.75
N ALA A 9 -3.64 -12.13 -0.24
CA ALA A 9 -4.87 -12.75 -0.70
C ALA A 9 -6.00 -11.72 -0.97
N PRO A 10 -5.82 -10.74 -1.86
CA PRO A 10 -6.85 -9.74 -2.14
C PRO A 10 -8.01 -10.32 -2.97
N SER A 11 -9.24 -9.95 -2.60
CA SER A 11 -10.40 -10.17 -3.47
C SER A 11 -10.51 -9.06 -4.52
N PRO A 12 -10.59 -9.37 -5.83
CA PRO A 12 -10.65 -8.39 -6.92
C PRO A 12 -12.04 -7.75 -7.04
N THR A 13 -12.46 -7.05 -5.99
CA THR A 13 -13.81 -6.46 -5.83
C THR A 13 -13.80 -4.93 -5.80
N GLY A 14 -12.62 -4.34 -6.00
CA GLY A 14 -12.35 -2.91 -5.96
C GLY A 14 -10.85 -2.66 -6.02
N TYR A 15 -10.46 -1.39 -6.17
CA TYR A 15 -9.06 -0.99 -6.13
C TYR A 15 -8.46 -1.18 -4.74
N LEU A 16 -7.18 -1.55 -4.70
CA LEU A 16 -6.43 -1.63 -3.45
C LEU A 16 -6.23 -0.24 -2.86
N HIS A 17 -6.28 -0.15 -1.54
CA HIS A 17 -5.97 1.06 -0.78
C HIS A 17 -4.74 0.86 0.12
N ILE A 18 -4.31 1.91 0.82
CA ILE A 18 -3.12 1.85 1.69
C ILE A 18 -3.17 0.72 2.74
N GLY A 19 -4.34 0.46 3.33
CA GLY A 19 -4.55 -0.70 4.20
C GLY A 19 -4.24 -2.06 3.54
N ASN A 20 -4.54 -2.24 2.25
CA ASN A 20 -4.13 -3.43 1.51
C ASN A 20 -2.62 -3.45 1.24
N ALA A 21 -2.02 -2.29 0.93
CA ALA A 21 -0.58 -2.17 0.77
C ALA A 21 0.16 -2.56 2.06
N ARG A 22 -0.36 -2.20 3.25
CA ARG A 22 0.23 -2.65 4.53
C ARG A 22 0.36 -4.17 4.62
N SER A 23 -0.75 -4.90 4.43
CA SER A 23 -0.73 -6.37 4.46
C SER A 23 0.18 -6.94 3.36
N LEU A 24 0.11 -6.39 2.14
CA LEU A 24 0.96 -6.78 1.02
C LEU A 24 2.46 -6.62 1.35
N MET A 25 2.86 -5.43 1.78
CA MET A 25 4.25 -5.09 2.06
C MET A 25 4.80 -5.87 3.25
N PHE A 26 4.03 -6.06 4.32
CA PHE A 26 4.48 -6.92 5.42
C PHE A 26 4.79 -8.34 4.95
N ASN A 27 3.93 -8.95 4.14
CA ASN A 27 4.19 -10.30 3.64
C ASN A 27 5.43 -10.32 2.73
N TRP A 28 5.47 -9.48 1.70
CA TRP A 28 6.56 -9.52 0.73
C TRP A 28 7.91 -9.16 1.34
N LEU A 29 8.00 -8.10 2.15
CA LEU A 29 9.25 -7.70 2.81
C LEU A 29 9.70 -8.73 3.85
N PHE A 30 8.76 -9.40 4.53
CA PHE A 30 9.09 -10.51 5.44
C PHE A 30 9.72 -11.69 4.67
N ALA A 31 9.18 -12.03 3.49
CA ALA A 31 9.81 -13.01 2.60
C ALA A 31 11.21 -12.56 2.19
N VAL A 32 11.36 -11.34 1.67
CA VAL A 32 12.66 -10.80 1.22
C VAL A 32 13.70 -10.86 2.35
N ARG A 33 13.37 -10.36 3.54
CA ARG A 33 14.27 -10.35 4.71
C ARG A 33 14.77 -11.74 5.10
N HIS A 34 13.95 -12.77 4.92
CA HIS A 34 14.25 -14.13 5.38
C HIS A 34 14.57 -15.11 4.25
N GLY A 35 14.76 -14.62 3.01
CA GLY A 35 15.00 -15.47 1.84
C GLY A 35 13.84 -16.43 1.54
N GLY A 36 12.62 -15.99 1.83
CA GLY A 36 11.37 -16.71 1.66
C GLY A 36 10.75 -16.60 0.27
N ARG A 37 9.55 -17.16 0.13
CA ARG A 37 8.70 -17.10 -1.05
C ARG A 37 7.43 -16.29 -0.78
N PHE A 38 6.91 -15.64 -1.81
CA PHE A 38 5.73 -14.80 -1.77
C PHE A 38 4.72 -15.17 -2.87
N LEU A 39 3.50 -15.53 -2.46
CA LEU A 39 2.38 -15.87 -3.33
C LEU A 39 1.37 -14.72 -3.44
N LEU A 40 0.91 -14.45 -4.67
CA LEU A 40 -0.30 -13.68 -4.91
C LEU A 40 -1.49 -14.63 -5.11
N ARG A 41 -2.49 -14.59 -4.22
CA ARG A 41 -3.74 -15.33 -4.39
C ARG A 41 -4.89 -14.38 -4.66
N TYR A 42 -5.59 -14.55 -5.77
CA TYR A 42 -6.83 -13.82 -6.02
C TYR A 42 -7.99 -14.56 -5.36
N ASP A 43 -8.54 -13.97 -4.30
CA ASP A 43 -9.70 -14.52 -3.57
C ASP A 43 -11.00 -14.16 -4.32
N ASP A 44 -11.20 -14.78 -5.48
CA ASP A 44 -12.21 -14.44 -6.50
C ASP A 44 -13.40 -15.43 -6.57
N THR A 45 -13.69 -16.13 -5.48
CA THR A 45 -14.82 -17.09 -5.43
C THR A 45 -16.20 -16.41 -5.51
N ASP A 46 -16.29 -15.13 -5.16
CA ASP A 46 -17.50 -14.32 -5.32
C ASP A 46 -17.56 -13.71 -6.73
N GLN A 47 -18.11 -14.47 -7.68
CA GLN A 47 -18.19 -14.05 -9.09
C GLN A 47 -19.07 -12.82 -9.32
N ALA A 48 -19.99 -12.50 -8.41
CA ALA A 48 -20.86 -11.33 -8.55
C ALA A 48 -20.11 -10.01 -8.29
N ARG A 49 -19.11 -10.04 -7.39
CA ARG A 49 -18.32 -8.85 -7.04
C ARG A 49 -16.93 -8.85 -7.65
N SER A 50 -16.39 -10.02 -7.99
CA SER A 50 -15.05 -10.17 -8.55
C SER A 50 -15.04 -9.78 -10.02
N LYS A 51 -14.12 -8.90 -10.43
CA LYS A 51 -14.04 -8.43 -11.81
C LYS A 51 -12.61 -8.50 -12.35
N PRO A 52 -12.43 -8.85 -13.64
CA PRO A 52 -11.11 -8.86 -14.28
C PRO A 52 -10.37 -7.53 -14.16
N GLU A 53 -11.07 -6.40 -14.30
CA GLU A 53 -10.49 -5.05 -14.20
C GLU A 53 -9.80 -4.79 -12.85
N PHE A 54 -10.30 -5.39 -11.76
CA PHE A 54 -9.70 -5.26 -10.43
C PHE A 54 -8.56 -6.25 -10.22
N ALA A 55 -8.61 -7.42 -10.86
CA ALA A 55 -7.49 -8.38 -10.82
C ALA A 55 -6.26 -7.83 -11.55
N GLU A 56 -6.48 -7.18 -12.70
CA GLU A 56 -5.44 -6.44 -13.45
C GLU A 56 -4.89 -5.28 -12.64
N ALA A 57 -5.77 -4.46 -12.05
CA ALA A 57 -5.36 -3.34 -11.20
C ALA A 57 -4.51 -3.78 -9.99
N ILE A 58 -4.83 -4.92 -9.36
CA ILE A 58 -4.01 -5.50 -8.30
C ILE A 58 -2.60 -5.80 -8.80
N ALA A 59 -2.46 -6.42 -9.98
CA ALA A 59 -1.15 -6.73 -10.54
C ALA A 59 -0.34 -5.46 -10.87
N GLU A 60 -0.99 -4.44 -11.44
CA GLU A 60 -0.39 -3.11 -11.68
C GLU A 60 0.10 -2.47 -10.39
N ASP A 61 -0.70 -2.53 -9.32
CA ASP A 61 -0.36 -1.94 -8.03
C ASP A 61 0.81 -2.65 -7.36
N LEU A 62 0.89 -3.98 -7.45
CA LEU A 62 2.05 -4.75 -7.00
C LEU A 62 3.31 -4.35 -7.78
N ALA A 63 3.23 -4.31 -9.12
CA ALA A 63 4.35 -3.93 -9.96
C ALA A 63 4.84 -2.51 -9.66
N TRP A 64 3.92 -1.56 -9.46
CA TRP A 64 4.23 -0.18 -9.09
C TRP A 64 4.92 -0.07 -7.73
N LEU A 65 4.53 -0.89 -6.75
CA LEU A 65 5.19 -0.99 -5.46
C LEU A 65 6.53 -1.74 -5.52
N GLY A 66 6.96 -2.22 -6.68
CA GLY A 66 8.18 -3.02 -6.86
C GLY A 66 8.05 -4.46 -6.35
N VAL A 67 6.83 -4.95 -6.16
CA VAL A 67 6.54 -6.29 -5.64
C VAL A 67 6.37 -7.27 -6.78
N LEU A 68 7.25 -8.28 -6.80
CA LEU A 68 7.17 -9.40 -7.75
C LEU A 68 6.81 -10.69 -7.00
N PRO A 69 5.65 -11.31 -7.28
CA PRO A 69 5.29 -12.60 -6.69
C PRO A 69 6.03 -13.75 -7.38
N ASP A 70 6.42 -14.75 -6.58
CA ASP A 70 7.02 -16.00 -7.10
C ASP A 70 6.00 -16.87 -7.84
N ALA A 71 4.73 -16.72 -7.48
CA ALA A 71 3.61 -17.39 -8.11
C ALA A 71 2.32 -16.58 -7.94
N SER A 72 1.36 -16.81 -8.83
CA SER A 72 0.00 -16.29 -8.70
C SER A 72 -1.03 -17.38 -8.95
N ILE A 73 -2.10 -17.43 -8.14
CA ILE A 73 -3.20 -18.38 -8.31
C ILE A 73 -4.56 -17.67 -8.16
N LYS A 74 -5.62 -18.26 -8.73
CA LYS A 74 -7.00 -17.81 -8.54
C LYS A 74 -7.81 -18.87 -7.81
N GLN A 75 -8.64 -18.45 -6.86
CA GLN A 75 -9.48 -19.38 -6.12
C GLN A 75 -10.60 -19.98 -6.99
N SER A 76 -11.08 -19.22 -7.98
CA SER A 76 -12.08 -19.65 -8.96
C SER A 76 -11.65 -20.85 -9.80
N GLU A 77 -10.33 -21.08 -9.94
CA GLU A 77 -9.75 -22.20 -10.70
C GLU A 77 -9.53 -23.46 -9.82
N ARG A 78 -9.88 -23.38 -8.53
CA ARG A 78 -9.49 -24.37 -7.51
C ARG A 78 -10.67 -25.00 -6.77
N ILE A 79 -11.88 -24.83 -7.29
CA ILE A 79 -13.14 -25.30 -6.68
C ILE A 79 -13.12 -26.79 -6.33
N ALA A 80 -12.53 -27.64 -7.17
CA ALA A 80 -12.44 -29.08 -6.92
C ALA A 80 -11.70 -29.44 -5.61
N LEU A 81 -10.72 -28.62 -5.19
CA LEU A 81 -10.03 -28.81 -3.92
C LEU A 81 -10.95 -28.49 -2.74
N TYR A 82 -11.81 -27.49 -2.89
CA TYR A 82 -12.78 -27.11 -1.86
C TYR A 82 -13.89 -28.14 -1.73
N ASP A 83 -14.36 -28.71 -2.85
CA ASP A 83 -15.30 -29.83 -2.86
C ASP A 83 -14.74 -31.03 -2.10
N ALA A 84 -13.51 -31.43 -2.43
CA ALA A 84 -12.83 -32.55 -1.76
C ALA A 84 -12.62 -32.28 -0.26
N ALA A 85 -12.29 -31.05 0.12
CA ALA A 85 -12.17 -30.67 1.52
C ALA A 85 -13.52 -30.70 2.24
N ALA A 86 -14.59 -30.17 1.63
CA ALA A 86 -15.94 -30.24 2.18
C ALA A 86 -16.39 -31.69 2.40
N ASP A 87 -16.10 -32.60 1.47
CA ASP A 87 -16.39 -34.03 1.62
C ASP A 87 -15.62 -34.68 2.77
N LYS A 88 -14.33 -34.35 2.94
CA LYS A 88 -13.56 -34.79 4.11
C LYS A 88 -14.17 -34.29 5.41
N LEU A 89 -14.61 -33.03 5.47
CA LEU A 89 -15.26 -32.47 6.65
C LEU A 89 -16.62 -33.14 6.93
N ARG A 90 -17.41 -33.48 5.90
CA ARG A 90 -18.65 -34.27 6.04
C ARG A 90 -18.36 -35.65 6.60
N ALA A 91 -17.37 -36.35 6.03
CA ALA A 91 -16.97 -37.68 6.49
C ALA A 91 -16.47 -37.67 7.94
N ALA A 92 -15.82 -36.60 8.37
CA ALA A 92 -15.39 -36.39 9.75
C ALA A 92 -16.54 -35.98 10.70
N GLY A 93 -17.76 -35.79 10.20
CA GLY A 93 -18.90 -35.30 10.99
C GLY A 93 -18.76 -33.83 11.42
N ARG A 94 -17.84 -33.08 10.80
CA ARG A 94 -17.54 -31.68 11.10
C ARG A 94 -18.23 -30.68 10.19
N LEU A 95 -18.95 -31.14 9.17
CA LEU A 95 -19.74 -30.29 8.29
C LEU A 95 -21.18 -30.84 8.24
N TYR A 96 -22.16 -30.07 8.71
CA TYR A 96 -23.56 -30.50 8.81
C TYR A 96 -24.50 -29.57 8.04
N PRO A 97 -25.62 -30.10 7.49
CA PRO A 97 -26.55 -29.33 6.70
C PRO A 97 -27.49 -28.49 7.57
N CYS A 98 -27.82 -27.31 7.07
CA CYS A 98 -28.74 -26.34 7.64
C CYS A 98 -29.72 -25.89 6.55
N TYR A 99 -30.97 -25.65 6.91
CA TYR A 99 -32.05 -25.35 5.95
C TYR A 99 -32.80 -24.06 6.30
N GLU A 100 -32.31 -23.30 7.29
CA GLU A 100 -32.88 -22.02 7.65
C GLU A 100 -32.62 -20.98 6.57
N SER A 101 -33.66 -20.20 6.24
CA SER A 101 -33.54 -19.09 5.31
C SER A 101 -32.82 -17.90 5.95
N ALA A 102 -32.33 -16.97 5.11
CA ALA A 102 -31.71 -15.73 5.59
C ALA A 102 -32.64 -14.93 6.52
N ASP A 103 -33.94 -14.88 6.23
CA ASP A 103 -34.95 -14.20 7.05
C ASP A 103 -35.17 -14.91 8.40
N GLU A 104 -35.18 -16.24 8.41
CA GLU A 104 -35.30 -17.02 9.64
C GLU A 104 -34.09 -16.76 10.55
N LEU A 105 -32.88 -16.75 9.98
CA LEU A 105 -31.63 -16.45 10.69
C LEU A 105 -31.60 -15.01 11.22
N ASP A 106 -32.02 -14.02 10.43
CA ASP A 106 -32.08 -12.62 10.84
C ASP A 106 -33.07 -12.39 11.99
N ARG A 107 -34.24 -13.05 11.93
CA ARG A 107 -35.22 -13.02 13.04
C ARG A 107 -34.65 -13.63 14.32
N LYS A 108 -33.93 -14.75 14.24
CA LYS A 108 -33.25 -15.37 15.39
C LYS A 108 -32.23 -14.40 15.99
N ARG A 109 -31.38 -13.80 15.14
CA ARG A 109 -30.38 -12.80 15.55
C ARG A 109 -31.02 -11.60 16.26
N LYS A 110 -32.04 -10.99 15.66
CA LYS A 110 -32.77 -9.85 16.25
C LYS A 110 -33.38 -10.21 17.61
N ARG A 111 -33.93 -11.41 17.76
CA ARG A 111 -34.49 -11.90 19.03
C ARG A 111 -33.43 -12.07 20.12
N GLN A 112 -32.24 -12.57 19.79
CA GLN A 112 -31.13 -12.68 20.75
C GLN A 112 -30.66 -11.30 21.19
N LEU A 113 -30.43 -10.38 20.25
CA LEU A 113 -30.01 -9.01 20.54
C LEU A 113 -31.03 -8.26 21.40
N ALA A 114 -32.33 -8.39 21.11
CA ALA A 114 -33.40 -7.79 21.92
C ALA A 114 -33.45 -8.31 23.37
N ARG A 115 -32.83 -9.46 23.64
CA ARG A 115 -32.70 -10.07 24.97
C ARG A 115 -31.33 -9.82 25.62
N GLY A 116 -30.46 -9.01 25.00
CA GLY A 116 -29.09 -8.79 25.47
C GLY A 116 -28.19 -10.02 25.36
N LEU A 117 -28.59 -11.04 24.58
CA LEU A 117 -27.80 -12.25 24.37
C LEU A 117 -26.89 -12.09 23.13
N PRO A 118 -25.67 -12.66 23.14
CA PRO A 118 -24.81 -12.66 21.97
C PRO A 118 -25.49 -13.43 20.82
N PRO A 119 -25.36 -12.97 19.57
CA PRO A 119 -26.05 -13.56 18.43
C PRO A 119 -25.37 -14.83 17.90
N VAL A 120 -25.21 -15.83 18.76
CA VAL A 120 -24.56 -17.11 18.45
C VAL A 120 -25.58 -18.07 17.82
N TYR A 121 -25.19 -18.76 16.74
CA TYR A 121 -26.03 -19.75 16.09
C TYR A 121 -26.42 -20.88 17.06
N ASP A 122 -27.71 -21.24 17.08
CA ASP A 122 -28.33 -22.12 18.08
C ASP A 122 -28.17 -23.63 17.79
N ARG A 123 -27.39 -23.98 16.76
CA ARG A 123 -27.21 -25.35 16.25
C ARG A 123 -28.53 -26.03 15.87
N ALA A 124 -29.56 -25.28 15.45
CA ALA A 124 -30.84 -25.88 15.10
C ALA A 124 -30.71 -26.91 13.96
N GLY A 125 -29.92 -26.61 12.92
CA GLY A 125 -29.67 -27.53 11.81
C GLY A 125 -29.00 -28.85 12.22
N LEU A 126 -28.13 -28.81 13.24
CA LEU A 126 -27.46 -30.01 13.77
C LEU A 126 -28.46 -30.99 14.40
N LYS A 127 -29.58 -30.48 14.94
CA LYS A 127 -30.60 -31.25 15.65
C LYS A 127 -31.64 -31.89 14.71
N LEU A 128 -31.61 -31.56 13.41
CA LEU A 128 -32.55 -32.11 12.43
C LEU A 128 -32.30 -33.59 12.20
N THR A 129 -33.37 -34.39 12.30
CA THR A 129 -33.41 -35.81 11.94
C THR A 129 -33.36 -35.99 10.41
N ALA A 130 -33.04 -37.20 9.95
CA ALA A 130 -33.03 -37.51 8.51
C ALA A 130 -34.42 -37.30 7.85
N GLU A 131 -35.50 -37.60 8.57
CA GLU A 131 -36.88 -37.42 8.09
C GLU A 131 -37.24 -35.93 7.92
N GLU A 132 -36.87 -35.09 8.89
CA GLU A 132 -37.08 -33.64 8.81
C GLU A 132 -36.29 -33.01 7.67
N ARG A 133 -35.04 -33.45 7.45
CA ARG A 133 -34.22 -33.00 6.31
C ARG A 133 -34.87 -33.36 4.98
N ALA A 134 -35.27 -34.63 4.82
CA ALA A 134 -35.91 -35.09 3.59
C ALA A 134 -37.22 -34.33 3.29
N LYS A 135 -37.99 -33.99 4.33
CA LYS A 135 -39.19 -33.15 4.19
C LYS A 135 -38.86 -31.75 3.68
N LEU A 136 -37.87 -31.08 4.27
CA LEU A 136 -37.46 -29.73 3.86
C LEU A 136 -36.91 -29.73 2.42
N GLU A 137 -36.19 -30.77 2.03
CA GLU A 137 -35.69 -30.96 0.66
C GLU A 137 -36.84 -31.19 -0.32
N ALA A 138 -37.86 -31.97 0.05
CA ALA A 138 -39.06 -32.17 -0.76
C ALA A 138 -39.89 -30.87 -0.94
N GLU A 139 -39.81 -29.95 0.02
CA GLU A 139 -40.36 -28.59 -0.08
C GLU A 139 -39.52 -27.66 -0.97
N GLY A 140 -38.40 -28.15 -1.52
CA GLY A 140 -37.51 -27.41 -2.41
C GLY A 140 -36.44 -26.60 -1.68
N ARG A 141 -36.30 -26.72 -0.35
CA ARG A 141 -35.21 -26.07 0.38
C ARG A 141 -33.87 -26.72 0.02
N LYS A 142 -32.86 -25.90 -0.23
CA LYS A 142 -31.48 -26.35 -0.41
C LYS A 142 -30.71 -26.15 0.88
N ALA A 143 -29.81 -27.08 1.19
CA ALA A 143 -28.97 -26.98 2.37
C ALA A 143 -27.83 -25.98 2.15
N HIS A 144 -27.59 -25.13 3.14
CA HIS A 144 -26.26 -24.56 3.37
C HIS A 144 -25.54 -25.38 4.43
N TRP A 145 -24.21 -25.35 4.46
CA TRP A 145 -23.43 -26.23 5.33
C TRP A 145 -22.59 -25.43 6.32
N ARG A 146 -22.65 -25.82 7.59
CA ARG A 146 -21.91 -25.19 8.69
C ARG A 146 -20.87 -26.13 9.28
N PHE A 147 -19.71 -25.57 9.60
CA PHE A 147 -18.68 -26.30 10.32
C PHE A 147 -19.04 -26.39 11.80
N LEU A 148 -19.04 -27.61 12.33
CA LEU A 148 -19.22 -27.85 13.75
C LEU A 148 -17.94 -27.43 14.47
N LEU A 149 -17.96 -26.29 15.16
CA LEU A 149 -16.86 -25.86 16.02
C LEU A 149 -16.87 -26.66 17.31
N ASP A 150 -15.70 -27.06 17.80
CA ASP A 150 -15.60 -27.46 19.19
C ASP A 150 -15.64 -26.21 20.06
N TRP A 151 -16.44 -26.28 21.12
CA TRP A 151 -16.54 -25.21 22.11
C TRP A 151 -15.40 -25.33 23.13
N GLU A 152 -14.19 -25.08 22.63
CA GLU A 152 -12.96 -25.05 23.40
C GLU A 152 -12.24 -23.71 23.21
N GLU A 153 -11.30 -23.43 24.09
CA GLU A 153 -10.38 -22.32 23.93
C GLU A 153 -9.27 -22.73 22.95
N VAL A 154 -9.15 -22.00 21.84
CA VAL A 154 -8.09 -22.22 20.85
C VAL A 154 -7.03 -21.13 21.02
N GLY A 155 -5.82 -21.54 21.40
CA GLY A 155 -4.67 -20.66 21.61
C GLY A 155 -3.58 -20.81 20.54
N TRP A 156 -2.84 -19.73 20.28
CA TRP A 156 -1.65 -19.71 19.43
C TRP A 156 -0.68 -18.58 19.85
N ASP A 157 0.59 -18.73 19.47
CA ASP A 157 1.59 -17.68 19.61
C ASP A 157 1.61 -16.81 18.36
N ASP A 158 1.05 -15.61 18.46
CA ASP A 158 0.99 -14.66 17.35
C ASP A 158 2.31 -13.91 17.18
N LEU A 159 2.78 -13.77 15.94
CA LEU A 159 4.04 -13.10 15.61
C LEU A 159 4.04 -11.60 15.89
N VAL A 160 2.86 -10.97 16.01
CA VAL A 160 2.71 -9.55 16.37
C VAL A 160 2.12 -9.42 17.78
N ARG A 161 1.05 -10.15 18.05
CA ARG A 161 0.28 -9.99 19.30
C ARG A 161 0.88 -10.78 20.46
N GLY A 162 1.78 -11.73 20.23
CA GLY A 162 2.21 -12.71 21.23
C GLY A 162 1.09 -13.72 21.55
N PRO A 163 1.13 -14.34 22.76
CA PRO A 163 0.12 -15.34 23.15
C PRO A 163 -1.30 -14.81 22.98
N SER A 164 -2.08 -15.50 22.16
CA SER A 164 -3.45 -15.14 21.77
C SER A 164 -4.37 -16.35 21.90
N HIS A 165 -5.63 -16.11 22.25
CA HIS A 165 -6.63 -17.17 22.35
C HIS A 165 -8.02 -16.64 21.99
N VAL A 166 -8.92 -17.56 21.63
CA VAL A 166 -10.34 -17.30 21.42
C VAL A 166 -11.14 -18.46 22.00
N ASP A 167 -12.14 -18.15 22.80
CA ASP A 167 -13.15 -19.12 23.23
C ASP A 167 -14.17 -19.34 22.10
N CYS A 168 -14.11 -20.52 21.46
CA CYS A 168 -15.01 -20.87 20.36
C CYS A 168 -16.48 -21.05 20.81
N ALA A 169 -16.78 -21.17 22.11
CA ALA A 169 -18.16 -21.14 22.61
C ALA A 169 -18.85 -19.79 22.38
N SER A 170 -18.07 -18.71 22.21
CA SER A 170 -18.57 -17.38 21.86
C SER A 170 -18.86 -17.20 20.36
N LEU A 171 -18.52 -18.18 19.53
CA LEU A 171 -18.61 -18.10 18.08
C LEU A 171 -19.75 -18.95 17.52
N SER A 172 -20.32 -18.49 16.40
CA SER A 172 -21.24 -19.31 15.63
C SER A 172 -20.48 -20.31 14.78
N ASP A 173 -21.02 -21.52 14.66
CA ASP A 173 -20.62 -22.51 13.64
C ASP A 173 -20.66 -21.84 12.24
N PRO A 174 -19.50 -21.62 11.59
CA PRO A 174 -19.43 -20.80 10.39
C PRO A 174 -20.00 -21.55 9.20
N VAL A 175 -20.66 -20.83 8.29
CA VAL A 175 -21.05 -21.39 6.99
C VAL A 175 -19.79 -21.61 6.17
N LEU A 176 -19.59 -22.84 5.68
CA LEU A 176 -18.49 -23.18 4.77
C LEU A 176 -18.97 -23.47 3.34
N VAL A 177 -20.25 -23.78 3.15
CA VAL A 177 -20.86 -23.91 1.81
C VAL A 177 -22.21 -23.20 1.83
N ARG A 178 -22.42 -22.26 0.91
CA ARG A 178 -23.69 -21.54 0.79
C ARG A 178 -24.77 -22.43 0.16
N GLU A 179 -26.01 -21.97 0.24
CA GLU A 179 -27.18 -22.64 -0.36
C GLU A 179 -27.06 -22.81 -1.89
N ASP A 180 -26.38 -21.86 -2.55
CA ASP A 180 -26.09 -21.91 -4.00
C ASP A 180 -24.87 -22.78 -4.36
N GLY A 181 -24.26 -23.44 -3.37
CA GLY A 181 -23.06 -24.27 -3.54
C GLY A 181 -21.75 -23.48 -3.54
N THR A 182 -21.79 -22.14 -3.48
CA THR A 182 -20.57 -21.33 -3.48
C THR A 182 -19.86 -21.34 -2.12
N TYR A 183 -18.56 -21.09 -2.15
CA TYR A 183 -17.72 -21.06 -0.95
C TYR A 183 -17.54 -19.64 -0.43
N PRO A 184 -17.87 -19.35 0.85
CA PRO A 184 -17.41 -18.14 1.54
C PRO A 184 -15.91 -18.25 1.85
N TYR A 185 -15.30 -17.14 2.27
CA TYR A 185 -13.85 -17.00 2.52
C TYR A 185 -13.18 -18.15 3.30
N THR A 186 -13.82 -18.65 4.36
CA THR A 186 -13.14 -19.47 5.37
C THR A 186 -12.56 -20.78 4.82
N LEU A 187 -13.34 -21.57 4.08
CA LEU A 187 -12.89 -22.88 3.60
C LEU A 187 -11.83 -22.76 2.48
N PRO A 188 -12.04 -21.99 1.40
CA PRO A 188 -11.03 -21.77 0.36
C PRO A 188 -9.70 -21.26 0.93
N SER A 189 -9.75 -20.28 1.84
CA SER A 189 -8.55 -19.71 2.46
C SER A 189 -7.74 -20.77 3.21
N VAL A 190 -8.39 -21.64 3.99
CA VAL A 190 -7.71 -22.75 4.68
C VAL A 190 -7.16 -23.77 3.70
N VAL A 191 -7.98 -24.22 2.74
CA VAL A 191 -7.58 -25.27 1.79
C VAL A 191 -6.38 -24.83 0.97
N ASP A 192 -6.38 -23.58 0.50
CA ASP A 192 -5.25 -23.05 -0.26
C ASP A 192 -4.01 -22.83 0.58
N ASP A 193 -4.14 -22.33 1.82
CA ASP A 193 -2.99 -22.18 2.71
C ASP A 193 -2.34 -23.56 2.99
N LEU A 194 -3.15 -24.62 3.15
CA LEU A 194 -2.65 -25.99 3.32
C LEU A 194 -2.04 -26.59 2.04
N ASP A 195 -2.75 -26.49 0.90
CA ASP A 195 -2.31 -27.07 -0.38
C ASP A 195 -1.02 -26.42 -0.89
N MET A 196 -0.91 -25.09 -0.72
CA MET A 196 0.29 -24.34 -1.12
C MET A 196 1.43 -24.48 -0.11
N GLY A 197 1.18 -25.03 1.08
CA GLY A 197 2.17 -25.10 2.15
C GLY A 197 2.58 -23.73 2.67
N ILE A 198 1.61 -22.80 2.81
CA ILE A 198 1.84 -21.51 3.44
C ILE A 198 2.31 -21.76 4.87
N THR A 199 3.43 -21.14 5.23
CA THR A 199 4.07 -21.32 6.54
C THR A 199 3.78 -20.16 7.49
N HIS A 200 3.43 -18.99 6.95
CA HIS A 200 3.19 -17.76 7.70
C HIS A 200 1.98 -17.04 7.09
N VAL A 201 0.96 -16.81 7.91
CA VAL A 201 -0.23 -16.03 7.54
C VAL A 201 -0.16 -14.68 8.26
N ILE A 202 0.26 -13.64 7.53
CA ILE A 202 0.36 -12.27 8.04
C ILE A 202 -0.81 -11.45 7.48
N ARG A 203 -1.68 -10.93 8.34
CA ARG A 203 -2.92 -10.23 7.95
C ARG A 203 -3.37 -9.21 9.01
N GLY A 204 -4.42 -8.44 8.70
CA GLY A 204 -5.01 -7.49 9.64
C GLY A 204 -5.63 -8.15 10.87
N GLU A 205 -5.60 -7.44 12.00
CA GLU A 205 -6.14 -7.93 13.28
C GLU A 205 -7.66 -8.15 13.31
N ASP A 206 -8.41 -7.64 12.33
CA ASP A 206 -9.82 -7.95 12.11
C ASP A 206 -10.07 -9.45 11.83
N HIS A 207 -9.02 -10.21 11.49
CA HIS A 207 -9.09 -11.64 11.30
C HIS A 207 -8.64 -12.48 12.50
N VAL A 208 -8.29 -11.88 13.65
CA VAL A 208 -7.85 -12.63 14.85
C VAL A 208 -8.86 -13.73 15.22
N THR A 209 -10.14 -13.39 15.31
CA THR A 209 -11.21 -14.35 15.65
C THR A 209 -11.35 -15.48 14.63
N ASN A 210 -11.08 -15.21 13.34
CA ASN A 210 -11.13 -16.23 12.30
C ASN A 210 -10.03 -17.28 12.47
N THR A 211 -8.93 -16.94 13.13
CA THR A 211 -7.77 -17.84 13.31
C THR A 211 -8.14 -19.08 14.10
N ALA A 212 -8.88 -18.95 15.19
CA ALA A 212 -9.34 -20.10 15.99
C ALA A 212 -10.20 -21.07 15.18
N VAL A 213 -11.12 -20.53 14.38
CA VAL A 213 -11.94 -21.31 13.44
C VAL A 213 -11.06 -22.02 12.40
N GLN A 214 -10.11 -21.30 11.81
CA GLN A 214 -9.22 -21.85 10.79
C GLN A 214 -8.30 -22.94 11.34
N ILE A 215 -7.81 -22.80 12.57
CA ILE A 215 -7.02 -23.83 13.26
C ILE A 215 -7.79 -25.14 13.36
N GLN A 216 -9.04 -25.11 13.85
CA GLN A 216 -9.84 -26.34 13.97
C GLN A 216 -10.13 -26.98 12.59
N ILE A 217 -10.39 -26.17 11.56
CA ILE A 217 -10.57 -26.67 10.19
C ILE A 217 -9.27 -27.31 9.66
N MET A 218 -8.12 -26.64 9.85
CA MET A 218 -6.81 -27.15 9.42
C MET A 218 -6.47 -28.49 10.10
N GLN A 219 -6.71 -28.58 11.42
CA GLN A 219 -6.51 -29.80 12.18
C GLN A 219 -7.43 -30.93 11.71
N THR A 220 -8.71 -30.63 11.45
CA THR A 220 -9.66 -31.63 10.92
C THR A 220 -9.24 -32.14 9.54
N LEU A 221 -8.67 -31.27 8.70
CA LEU A 221 -8.15 -31.64 7.39
C LEU A 221 -6.76 -32.32 7.44
N GLY A 222 -6.16 -32.45 8.63
CA GLY A 222 -4.86 -33.10 8.83
C GLY A 222 -3.66 -32.27 8.36
N GLY A 223 -3.81 -30.95 8.25
CA GLY A 223 -2.77 -30.04 7.78
C GLY A 223 -1.86 -29.50 8.88
N ALA A 224 -0.65 -29.08 8.51
CA ALA A 224 0.24 -28.36 9.42
C ALA A 224 -0.23 -26.92 9.61
N LEU A 225 -0.15 -26.42 10.85
CA LEU A 225 -0.54 -25.03 11.16
C LEU A 225 0.56 -24.05 10.74
N PRO A 226 0.23 -22.98 10.01
CA PRO A 226 1.17 -21.89 9.79
C PRO A 226 1.36 -21.07 11.08
N ALA A 227 2.45 -20.31 11.14
CA ALA A 227 2.54 -19.22 12.10
C ALA A 227 1.58 -18.09 11.69
N PHE A 228 0.93 -17.45 12.66
CA PHE A 228 0.00 -16.36 12.42
C PHE A 228 0.58 -15.03 12.93
N GLY A 229 0.44 -13.96 12.16
CA GLY A 229 0.80 -12.61 12.58
C GLY A 229 -0.31 -11.62 12.25
N HIS A 230 -0.85 -10.96 13.28
CA HIS A 230 -1.97 -10.04 13.12
C HIS A 230 -1.53 -8.59 13.33
N HIS A 231 -1.23 -7.89 12.23
CA HIS A 231 -0.83 -6.49 12.28
C HIS A 231 -2.03 -5.58 12.58
N ASN A 232 -1.78 -4.46 13.24
CA ASN A 232 -2.79 -3.43 13.48
C ASN A 232 -3.37 -2.85 12.18
N LEU A 233 -4.60 -2.37 12.27
CA LEU A 233 -5.27 -1.68 11.18
C LEU A 233 -4.85 -0.21 11.10
N LEU A 234 -4.96 0.36 9.90
CA LEU A 234 -4.80 1.79 9.67
C LEU A 234 -6.15 2.51 9.82
N THR A 235 -6.16 3.63 10.51
CA THR A 235 -7.27 4.58 10.60
C THR A 235 -6.89 5.90 9.94
N THR A 236 -7.86 6.70 9.52
CA THR A 236 -7.64 8.09 9.11
C THR A 236 -7.13 8.94 10.29
N ALA A 237 -6.67 10.16 10.01
CA ALA A 237 -6.32 11.13 11.04
C ALA A 237 -7.49 11.45 12.01
N SER A 238 -8.74 11.38 11.52
CA SER A 238 -9.97 11.54 12.31
C SER A 238 -10.33 10.30 13.15
N GLY A 239 -9.62 9.18 12.98
CA GLY A 239 -9.84 7.93 13.72
C GLY A 239 -10.87 6.99 13.09
N GLU A 240 -11.40 7.33 11.91
CA GLU A 240 -12.28 6.44 11.16
C GLU A 240 -11.47 5.35 10.45
N GLY A 241 -12.06 4.18 10.24
CA GLY A 241 -11.42 3.14 9.41
C GLY A 241 -11.23 3.65 7.98
N LEU A 242 -10.08 3.34 7.36
CA LEU A 242 -9.83 3.62 5.95
C LEU A 242 -10.82 2.81 5.09
N SER A 243 -11.93 3.44 4.70
CA SER A 243 -12.96 2.78 3.90
C SER A 243 -12.66 2.90 2.41
N LYS A 244 -13.13 1.91 1.63
CA LYS A 244 -13.10 1.88 0.16
C LYS A 244 -13.79 3.07 -0.53
N ARG A 245 -14.42 4.00 0.21
CA ARG A 245 -15.15 5.16 -0.32
C ARG A 245 -14.26 6.37 -0.62
N LEU A 246 -13.06 6.42 -0.04
CA LEU A 246 -12.08 7.48 -0.29
C LEU A 246 -11.22 7.09 -1.49
N GLY A 247 -11.76 7.25 -2.70
CA GLY A 247 -11.14 6.79 -3.95
C GLY A 247 -9.73 7.37 -4.20
N HIS A 248 -9.40 8.53 -3.63
CA HIS A 248 -8.07 9.15 -3.75
C HIS A 248 -6.98 8.39 -2.98
N LEU A 249 -7.34 7.58 -1.99
CA LEU A 249 -6.42 6.72 -1.22
C LEU A 249 -6.25 5.31 -1.81
N SER A 250 -6.81 5.08 -3.00
CA SER A 250 -6.44 3.90 -3.79
C SER A 250 -4.98 3.99 -4.22
N LEU A 251 -4.30 2.86 -4.36
CA LEU A 251 -2.91 2.81 -4.81
C LEU A 251 -2.77 3.40 -6.23
N ARG A 252 -3.75 3.12 -7.10
CA ARG A 252 -3.87 3.78 -8.40
C ARG A 252 -3.94 5.31 -8.29
N GLY A 253 -4.80 5.84 -7.41
CA GLY A 253 -4.91 7.28 -7.19
C GLY A 253 -3.62 7.91 -6.69
N LEU A 254 -2.93 7.26 -5.74
CA LEU A 254 -1.62 7.70 -5.25
C LEU A 254 -0.57 7.72 -6.38
N ARG A 255 -0.51 6.65 -7.19
CA ARG A 255 0.36 6.56 -8.37
C ARG A 255 0.10 7.70 -9.37
N GLU A 256 -1.16 7.89 -9.76
CA GLU A 256 -1.57 8.93 -10.70
C GLU A 256 -1.29 10.35 -10.18
N SER A 257 -1.39 10.54 -8.86
CA SER A 257 -1.06 11.82 -8.22
C SER A 257 0.45 12.11 -8.14
N GLY A 258 1.31 11.14 -8.48
CA GLY A 258 2.77 11.28 -8.50
C GLY A 258 3.44 11.06 -7.15
N ILE A 259 2.82 10.31 -6.24
CA ILE A 259 3.45 9.88 -4.98
C ILE A 259 4.46 8.78 -5.26
N GLU A 260 5.60 8.81 -4.56
CA GLU A 260 6.66 7.80 -4.67
C GLU A 260 6.23 6.48 -4.01
N SER A 261 6.36 5.38 -4.76
CA SER A 261 5.98 4.05 -4.28
C SER A 261 6.77 3.60 -3.06
N LEU A 262 8.06 3.96 -2.97
CA LEU A 262 8.90 3.71 -1.79
C LEU A 262 8.37 4.44 -0.54
N ALA A 263 7.82 5.64 -0.68
CA ALA A 263 7.22 6.36 0.44
C ALA A 263 5.92 5.68 0.89
N VAL A 264 5.09 5.22 -0.06
CA VAL A 264 3.90 4.42 0.24
C VAL A 264 4.27 3.14 0.98
N ALA A 265 5.29 2.42 0.50
CA ALA A 265 5.78 1.19 1.14
C ALA A 265 6.31 1.44 2.56
N ALA A 266 7.16 2.45 2.73
CA ALA A 266 7.74 2.81 4.02
C ALA A 266 6.66 3.20 5.03
N LEU A 267 5.74 4.08 4.65
CA LEU A 267 4.63 4.49 5.52
C LEU A 267 3.70 3.31 5.82
N ALA A 268 3.38 2.49 4.82
CA ALA A 268 2.50 1.34 4.99
C ALA A 268 3.02 0.32 6.01
N VAL A 269 4.33 0.26 6.29
CA VAL A 269 4.94 -0.71 7.21
C VAL A 269 5.39 -0.07 8.52
N LEU A 270 6.08 1.08 8.45
CA LEU A 270 6.66 1.72 9.63
C LEU A 270 5.60 2.39 10.52
N THR A 271 4.49 2.87 9.94
CA THR A 271 3.41 3.46 10.74
C THR A 271 2.85 2.41 11.71
N GLY A 272 2.78 2.76 13.00
CA GLY A 272 2.32 1.84 14.04
C GLY A 272 3.34 0.80 14.47
N SER A 273 4.61 0.96 14.13
CA SER A 273 5.74 0.20 14.69
C SER A 273 6.55 1.07 15.68
N SER A 274 7.52 0.47 16.38
CA SER A 274 8.51 1.22 17.17
C SER A 274 9.58 1.94 16.34
N ASP A 275 9.65 1.66 15.04
CA ASP A 275 10.59 2.29 14.12
C ASP A 275 10.03 3.62 13.57
N ALA A 276 10.89 4.64 13.49
CA ALA A 276 10.49 5.95 12.99
C ALA A 276 10.22 5.92 11.48
N VAL A 277 9.09 6.50 11.07
CA VAL A 277 8.78 6.72 9.65
C VAL A 277 9.86 7.62 9.03
N ARG A 278 10.55 7.10 8.02
CA ARG A 278 11.64 7.79 7.35
C ARG A 278 11.74 7.38 5.88
N PRO A 279 12.29 8.26 5.02
CA PRO A 279 12.67 7.88 3.67
C PRO A 279 13.62 6.69 3.70
N VAL A 280 13.44 5.78 2.75
CA VAL A 280 14.32 4.64 2.49
C VAL A 280 14.80 4.72 1.05
N SER A 281 16.02 4.25 0.81
CA SER A 281 16.64 4.27 -0.52
C SER A 281 16.19 3.12 -1.41
N SER A 282 15.66 2.05 -0.82
CA SER A 282 15.30 0.81 -1.53
C SER A 282 14.31 -0.03 -0.74
N LEU A 283 13.68 -0.99 -1.41
CA LEU A 283 12.83 -1.99 -0.77
C LEU A 283 13.65 -2.97 0.07
N GLU A 284 14.90 -3.22 -0.29
CA GLU A 284 15.86 -4.04 0.45
C GLU A 284 16.22 -3.38 1.79
N GLU A 285 16.46 -2.06 1.80
CA GLU A 285 16.63 -1.31 3.05
C GLU A 285 15.38 -1.44 3.92
N LEU A 286 14.19 -1.24 3.34
CA LEU A 286 12.93 -1.35 4.08
C LEU A 286 12.72 -2.76 4.63
N ALA A 287 13.05 -3.80 3.87
CA ALA A 287 12.97 -5.19 4.30
C ALA A 287 13.83 -5.44 5.55
N GLY A 288 15.02 -4.83 5.62
CA GLY A 288 15.89 -4.87 6.80
C GLY A 288 15.27 -4.28 8.07
N LEU A 289 14.26 -3.40 7.94
CA LEU A 289 13.54 -2.79 9.06
C LEU A 289 12.29 -3.58 9.49
N VAL A 290 11.80 -4.50 8.66
CA VAL A 290 10.51 -5.19 8.94
C VAL A 290 10.67 -6.23 10.03
N ASP A 291 10.28 -5.89 11.25
CA ASP A 291 10.16 -6.81 12.37
C ASP A 291 8.71 -6.83 12.90
N LEU A 292 8.06 -7.99 12.85
CA LEU A 292 6.67 -8.14 13.29
C LEU A 292 6.53 -7.91 14.80
N ALA A 293 7.57 -8.17 15.60
CA ALA A 293 7.57 -7.95 17.03
C ALA A 293 7.59 -6.45 17.40
N HIS A 294 8.01 -5.58 16.48
CA HIS A 294 8.01 -4.12 16.65
C HIS A 294 6.65 -3.49 16.33
N VAL A 295 5.71 -4.24 15.74
CA VAL A 295 4.40 -3.73 15.37
C VAL A 295 3.51 -3.62 16.62
N SER A 296 2.97 -2.42 16.85
CA SER A 296 2.08 -2.17 17.99
C SER A 296 0.71 -2.83 17.81
N ARG A 297 0.02 -3.03 18.93
CA ARG A 297 -1.35 -3.57 18.96
C ARG A 297 -2.45 -2.53 18.73
N ALA A 298 -2.13 -1.24 18.84
CA ALA A 298 -3.11 -0.17 18.71
C ALA A 298 -3.30 0.20 17.23
N PRO A 299 -4.51 0.63 16.81
CA PRO A 299 -4.72 1.13 15.46
C PRO A 299 -3.75 2.28 15.15
N ALA A 300 -3.18 2.25 13.94
CA ALA A 300 -2.21 3.21 13.47
C ALA A 300 -2.89 4.33 12.68
N LYS A 301 -2.57 5.58 13.01
CA LYS A 301 -3.09 6.73 12.26
C LYS A 301 -2.29 6.92 10.98
N PHE A 302 -2.99 6.91 9.87
CA PHE A 302 -2.48 7.30 8.57
C PHE A 302 -2.80 8.77 8.32
N ASP A 303 -1.76 9.55 8.02
CA ASP A 303 -1.85 10.96 7.67
C ASP A 303 -1.37 11.16 6.21
N GLU A 304 -2.27 11.68 5.37
CA GLU A 304 -1.98 11.98 3.97
C GLU A 304 -0.88 13.04 3.82
N HIS A 305 -0.82 14.01 4.73
CA HIS A 305 0.19 15.05 4.69
C HIS A 305 1.59 14.51 5.04
N GLU A 306 1.64 13.54 5.96
CA GLU A 306 2.87 12.81 6.26
C GLU A 306 3.34 12.03 5.02
N LEU A 307 2.42 11.39 4.28
CA LEU A 307 2.75 10.69 3.03
C LEU A 307 3.31 11.65 1.98
N GLU A 308 2.69 12.82 1.75
CA GLU A 308 3.19 13.80 0.79
C GLU A 308 4.59 14.28 1.16
N THR A 309 4.82 14.58 2.44
CA THR A 309 6.12 15.03 2.94
C THR A 309 7.18 13.92 2.82
N LEU A 310 6.82 12.69 3.17
CA LEU A 310 7.69 11.52 3.03
C LEU A 310 8.02 11.24 1.56
N SER A 311 7.04 11.37 0.67
CA SER A 311 7.21 11.21 -0.78
C SER A 311 8.21 12.20 -1.34
N ALA A 312 8.06 13.50 -1.02
CA ALA A 312 9.01 14.52 -1.44
C ALA A 312 10.42 14.22 -0.93
N ARG A 313 10.56 13.91 0.37
CA ARG A 313 11.87 13.57 0.96
C ARG A 313 12.50 12.31 0.35
N THR A 314 11.69 11.33 -0.02
CA THR A 314 12.13 10.11 -0.71
C THR A 314 12.63 10.44 -2.10
N LEU A 315 11.86 11.23 -2.87
CA LEU A 315 12.24 11.71 -4.19
C LEU A 315 13.59 12.47 -4.16
N HIS A 316 13.83 13.29 -3.15
CA HIS A 316 15.08 14.06 -3.01
C HIS A 316 16.33 13.18 -2.84
N GLN A 317 16.15 11.95 -2.35
CA GLN A 317 17.24 11.00 -2.11
C GLN A 317 17.54 10.11 -3.31
N LEU A 318 16.64 10.03 -4.28
CA LEU A 318 16.85 9.22 -5.48
C LEU A 318 18.05 9.74 -6.27
N ASP A 319 18.89 8.80 -6.70
CA ASP A 319 19.93 9.06 -7.67
C ASP A 319 19.34 9.33 -9.06
N PHE A 320 20.17 9.82 -9.98
CA PHE A 320 19.71 10.10 -11.33
C PHE A 320 19.28 8.84 -12.07
N ALA A 321 19.98 7.72 -11.87
CA ALA A 321 19.66 6.44 -12.52
C ALA A 321 18.24 5.96 -12.20
N ALA A 322 17.76 6.15 -10.97
CA ALA A 322 16.40 5.77 -10.57
C ALA A 322 15.28 6.63 -11.18
N VAL A 323 15.60 7.84 -11.68
CA VAL A 323 14.61 8.78 -12.23
C VAL A 323 14.79 9.05 -13.72
N GLU A 324 15.87 8.58 -14.34
CA GLU A 324 16.23 8.91 -15.73
C GLU A 324 15.08 8.63 -16.70
N GLU A 325 14.53 7.42 -16.71
CA GLU A 325 13.44 7.04 -17.61
C GLU A 325 12.17 7.85 -17.32
N ARG A 326 11.86 8.07 -16.04
CA ARG A 326 10.68 8.86 -15.63
C ARG A 326 10.83 10.34 -16.03
N LEU A 327 12.04 10.88 -16.07
CA LEU A 327 12.32 12.22 -16.59
C LEU A 327 12.15 12.28 -18.12
N LYS A 328 12.60 11.25 -18.85
CA LYS A 328 12.39 11.14 -20.30
C LYS A 328 10.91 11.10 -20.67
N GLU A 329 10.09 10.36 -19.91
CA GLU A 329 8.62 10.33 -20.07
C GLU A 329 7.98 11.71 -19.86
N LEU A 330 8.61 12.57 -19.05
CA LEU A 330 8.21 13.96 -18.87
C LEU A 330 8.70 14.89 -20.00
N GLY A 331 9.42 14.38 -20.99
CA GLY A 331 10.01 15.17 -22.07
C GLY A 331 11.29 15.92 -21.66
N ILE A 332 11.91 15.53 -20.55
CA ILE A 332 13.16 16.11 -20.05
C ILE A 332 14.31 15.19 -20.48
N PRO A 333 15.36 15.72 -21.13
CA PRO A 333 16.50 14.91 -21.53
C PRO A 333 17.24 14.35 -20.31
N ALA A 334 17.95 13.25 -20.52
CA ALA A 334 18.78 12.63 -19.49
C ALA A 334 19.92 13.58 -19.08
N SER A 335 19.73 14.28 -17.95
CA SER A 335 20.71 15.23 -17.41
C SER A 335 20.81 15.08 -15.89
N GLU A 336 21.85 14.37 -15.46
CA GLU A 336 22.19 14.26 -14.02
C GLU A 336 22.46 15.62 -13.37
N PRO A 337 23.20 16.57 -13.99
CA PRO A 337 23.38 17.90 -13.42
C PRO A 337 22.07 18.64 -13.19
N PHE A 338 21.10 18.53 -14.12
CA PHE A 338 19.77 19.11 -13.94
C PHE A 338 19.04 18.46 -12.76
N TRP A 339 19.00 17.13 -12.70
CA TRP A 339 18.35 16.41 -11.61
C TRP A 339 18.91 16.82 -10.24
N LEU A 340 20.24 16.81 -10.09
CA LEU A 340 20.90 17.16 -8.84
C LEU A 340 20.63 18.62 -8.44
N ALA A 341 20.52 19.53 -9.42
CA ALA A 341 20.19 20.93 -9.16
C ALA A 341 18.77 21.07 -8.59
N VAL A 342 17.78 20.38 -9.16
CA VAL A 342 16.35 20.66 -8.87
C VAL A 342 15.75 19.77 -7.80
N ARG A 343 16.24 18.52 -7.62
CA ARG A 343 15.54 17.48 -6.85
C ARG A 343 15.12 17.92 -5.45
N GLY A 344 15.98 18.64 -4.72
CA GLY A 344 15.72 19.08 -3.35
C GLY A 344 14.58 20.10 -3.20
N ASN A 345 14.03 20.60 -4.31
CA ASN A 345 12.93 21.56 -4.34
C ASN A 345 11.63 20.95 -4.90
N LEU A 346 11.62 19.65 -5.21
CA LEU A 346 10.46 19.00 -5.82
C LEU A 346 9.52 18.42 -4.76
N ALA A 347 8.23 18.74 -4.84
CA ALA A 347 7.21 17.98 -4.11
C ALA A 347 6.87 16.66 -4.82
N ARG A 348 6.91 16.68 -6.15
CA ARG A 348 6.61 15.56 -7.06
C ARG A 348 7.54 15.63 -8.26
N LEU A 349 7.81 14.49 -8.89
CA LEU A 349 8.68 14.44 -10.06
C LEU A 349 8.18 15.32 -11.22
N SER A 350 6.85 15.43 -11.40
CA SER A 350 6.26 16.28 -12.43
C SER A 350 6.67 17.75 -12.34
N GLY A 351 6.99 18.26 -11.14
CA GLY A 351 7.51 19.63 -10.95
C GLY A 351 8.89 19.86 -11.58
N ALA A 352 9.59 18.80 -11.99
CA ALA A 352 10.80 18.94 -12.79
C ALA A 352 10.51 19.60 -14.15
N LYS A 353 9.29 19.46 -14.71
CA LYS A 353 8.91 20.14 -15.97
C LYS A 353 8.94 21.66 -15.84
N ASP A 354 8.51 22.18 -14.69
CA ASP A 354 8.50 23.63 -14.44
C ASP A 354 9.93 24.16 -14.39
N TRP A 355 10.83 23.44 -13.69
CA TRP A 355 12.25 23.80 -13.66
C TRP A 355 12.95 23.61 -15.00
N TRP A 356 12.56 22.60 -15.77
CA TRP A 356 13.09 22.42 -17.12
C TRP A 356 12.66 23.56 -18.05
N THR A 357 11.43 24.04 -17.91
CA THR A 357 10.95 25.24 -18.60
C THR A 357 11.75 26.47 -18.19
N ILE A 358 12.12 26.58 -16.91
CA ILE A 358 13.00 27.67 -16.45
C ILE A 358 14.42 27.55 -17.04
N VAL A 359 14.92 26.35 -17.30
CA VAL A 359 16.27 26.15 -17.86
C VAL A 359 16.30 26.38 -19.38
N GLU A 360 15.35 25.83 -20.12
CA GLU A 360 15.36 25.82 -21.58
C GLU A 360 14.32 26.73 -22.25
N GLY A 361 13.19 26.96 -21.59
CA GLY A 361 12.07 27.69 -22.15
C GLY A 361 12.13 29.20 -21.88
N PRO A 362 11.31 29.98 -22.62
CA PRO A 362 11.13 31.37 -22.32
C PRO A 362 10.43 31.52 -20.97
N ILE A 363 10.94 32.41 -20.13
CA ILE A 363 10.30 32.78 -18.86
C ILE A 363 9.90 34.25 -18.85
N GLU A 364 8.88 34.57 -18.06
CA GLU A 364 8.63 35.96 -17.68
C GLU A 364 9.62 36.34 -16.58
N THR A 365 10.51 37.28 -16.90
CA THR A 365 11.52 37.78 -15.96
C THR A 365 10.99 38.94 -15.16
N HIS A 366 11.40 39.06 -13.89
CA HIS A 366 11.06 40.20 -13.06
C HIS A 366 12.32 41.04 -12.76
N ILE A 367 12.40 42.23 -13.33
CA ILE A 367 13.50 43.18 -13.15
C ILE A 367 13.07 44.30 -12.20
N ALA A 368 13.41 44.16 -10.93
CA ALA A 368 13.08 45.15 -9.91
C ALA A 368 13.89 46.47 -10.05
N ASP A 369 15.16 46.36 -10.48
CA ASP A 369 16.07 47.48 -10.69
C ASP A 369 16.83 47.29 -12.02
N PRO A 370 16.47 48.03 -13.08
CA PRO A 370 17.13 47.94 -14.37
C PRO A 370 18.63 48.29 -14.34
N ALA A 371 19.07 49.20 -13.47
CA ALA A 371 20.47 49.58 -13.37
C ALA A 371 21.29 48.44 -12.73
N PHE A 372 20.74 47.80 -11.70
CA PHE A 372 21.34 46.60 -11.11
C PHE A 372 21.43 45.46 -12.12
N ALA A 373 20.35 45.17 -12.85
CA ALA A 373 20.32 44.09 -13.83
C ALA A 373 21.31 44.33 -14.99
N ALA A 374 21.42 45.57 -15.48
CA ALA A 374 22.42 45.95 -16.48
C ALA A 374 23.86 45.77 -15.96
N ALA A 375 24.14 46.16 -14.72
CA ALA A 375 25.45 45.94 -14.10
C ALA A 375 25.76 44.44 -13.95
N ALA A 376 24.77 43.64 -13.57
CA ALA A 376 24.90 42.20 -13.47
C ALA A 376 25.18 41.53 -14.83
N ALA A 377 24.47 41.95 -15.89
CA ALA A 377 24.69 41.48 -17.25
C ALA A 377 26.11 41.82 -17.76
N ALA A 378 26.57 43.04 -17.52
CA ALA A 378 27.91 43.48 -17.93
C ALA A 378 29.05 42.72 -17.24
N LEU A 379 28.81 42.19 -16.04
CA LEU A 379 29.78 41.44 -15.25
C LEU A 379 29.67 39.92 -15.41
N LEU A 380 28.68 39.43 -16.16
CA LEU A 380 28.52 38.00 -16.40
C LEU A 380 29.66 37.47 -17.27
N PRO A 381 30.49 36.52 -16.77
CA PRO A 381 31.68 36.06 -17.49
C PRO A 381 31.31 35.34 -18.78
N GLU A 382 32.29 35.17 -19.67
CA GLU A 382 32.16 34.27 -20.83
C GLU A 382 32.12 32.80 -20.40
N GLU A 383 31.56 31.94 -21.25
CA GLU A 383 31.55 30.49 -21.05
C GLU A 383 32.96 29.88 -21.24
N PRO A 384 33.26 28.71 -20.65
CA PRO A 384 32.35 27.78 -19.96
C PRO A 384 31.99 28.20 -18.52
N PHE A 385 30.75 27.93 -18.13
CA PHE A 385 30.32 28.03 -16.73
C PHE A 385 30.65 26.77 -15.94
N ASP A 386 31.02 26.96 -14.68
CA ASP A 386 31.32 25.90 -13.72
C ASP A 386 30.73 26.22 -12.34
N GLN A 387 31.02 25.36 -11.34
CA GLN A 387 30.51 25.52 -9.97
C GLN A 387 31.04 26.78 -9.25
N THR A 388 32.08 27.42 -9.77
CA THR A 388 32.69 28.63 -9.20
C THR A 388 32.15 29.91 -9.84
N THR A 389 31.60 29.84 -11.06
CA THR A 389 31.10 30.98 -11.84
C THR A 389 30.10 31.82 -11.05
N TRP A 390 29.13 31.22 -10.38
CA TRP A 390 28.14 31.96 -9.59
C TRP A 390 28.79 32.79 -8.48
N LYS A 391 29.77 32.21 -7.79
CA LYS A 391 30.47 32.88 -6.69
C LYS A 391 31.31 34.05 -7.20
N SER A 392 32.09 33.86 -8.26
CA SER A 392 32.93 34.93 -8.81
C SER A 392 32.08 36.06 -9.39
N TRP A 393 31.02 35.72 -10.13
CA TRP A 393 30.11 36.69 -10.72
C TRP A 393 29.40 37.53 -9.66
N THR A 394 28.76 36.89 -8.68
CA THR A 394 28.04 37.61 -7.62
C THR A 394 28.95 38.50 -6.76
N GLN A 395 30.22 38.11 -6.56
CA GLN A 395 31.22 38.96 -5.90
C GLN A 395 31.54 40.22 -6.72
N ALA A 396 31.70 40.10 -8.04
CA ALA A 396 31.91 41.24 -8.92
C ALA A 396 30.69 42.18 -8.92
N VAL A 397 29.48 41.63 -9.02
CA VAL A 397 28.23 42.41 -8.95
C VAL A 397 28.11 43.13 -7.62
N ALA A 398 28.41 42.47 -6.50
CA ALA A 398 28.39 43.08 -5.17
C ALA A 398 29.41 44.22 -5.04
N ALA A 399 30.61 44.05 -5.58
CA ALA A 399 31.64 45.09 -5.56
C ALA A 399 31.24 46.33 -6.37
N GLN A 400 30.59 46.13 -7.53
CA GLN A 400 30.17 47.22 -8.41
C GLN A 400 28.92 47.96 -7.91
N THR A 401 27.94 47.23 -7.38
CA THR A 401 26.62 47.78 -7.00
C THR A 401 26.51 48.14 -5.52
N GLY A 402 27.39 47.60 -4.69
CA GLY A 402 27.30 47.68 -3.23
C GLY A 402 26.22 46.77 -2.61
N ALA A 403 25.45 46.04 -3.42
CA ALA A 403 24.38 45.15 -2.95
C ALA A 403 24.93 43.95 -2.17
N LYS A 404 24.20 43.53 -1.12
CA LYS A 404 24.57 42.41 -0.24
C LYS A 404 23.34 41.61 0.19
N GLY A 405 23.54 40.33 0.54
CA GLY A 405 22.48 39.47 1.07
C GLY A 405 21.25 39.42 0.16
N LYS A 406 20.06 39.65 0.72
CA LYS A 406 18.80 39.64 -0.03
C LYS A 406 18.79 40.63 -1.20
N ALA A 407 19.39 41.81 -1.04
CA ALA A 407 19.42 42.84 -2.08
C ALA A 407 20.33 42.49 -3.26
N LEU A 408 21.23 41.51 -3.10
CA LEU A 408 22.06 40.98 -4.19
C LEU A 408 21.39 39.77 -4.84
N PHE A 409 20.97 38.79 -4.02
CA PHE A 409 20.56 37.48 -4.54
C PHE A 409 19.11 37.43 -5.02
N MET A 410 18.19 38.18 -4.39
CA MET A 410 16.78 38.16 -4.80
C MET A 410 16.57 38.75 -6.20
N PRO A 411 17.13 39.93 -6.55
CA PRO A 411 16.96 40.47 -7.89
C PRO A 411 17.58 39.59 -8.97
N LEU A 412 18.73 38.95 -8.69
CA LEU A 412 19.33 37.99 -9.62
C LEU A 412 18.45 36.76 -9.82
N ARG A 413 17.82 36.24 -8.75
CA ARG A 413 16.87 35.12 -8.85
C ARG A 413 15.68 35.48 -9.73
N GLN A 414 15.05 36.61 -9.44
CA GLN A 414 13.88 37.10 -10.16
C GLN A 414 14.18 37.36 -11.63
N ALA A 415 15.35 37.92 -11.94
CA ALA A 415 15.80 38.09 -13.32
C ALA A 415 16.02 36.74 -14.01
N LEU A 416 16.76 35.82 -13.39
CA LEU A 416 17.16 34.56 -14.03
C LEU A 416 16.06 33.48 -14.08
N THR A 417 15.09 33.53 -13.17
CA THR A 417 14.09 32.46 -13.00
C THR A 417 12.64 32.93 -12.98
N GLY A 418 12.40 34.24 -12.84
CA GLY A 418 11.03 34.78 -12.68
C GLY A 418 10.42 34.50 -11.30
N LEU A 419 11.14 33.86 -10.38
CA LEU A 419 10.62 33.40 -9.10
C LEU A 419 11.38 34.00 -7.91
N ASP A 420 10.72 33.98 -6.74
CA ASP A 420 11.31 34.45 -5.47
C ASP A 420 11.99 33.33 -4.67
N HIS A 421 11.85 32.08 -5.11
CA HIS A 421 12.35 30.88 -4.44
C HIS A 421 12.78 29.82 -5.45
N GLY A 422 13.32 28.69 -4.96
CA GLY A 422 13.71 27.55 -5.78
C GLY A 422 15.15 27.10 -5.54
N PRO A 423 15.69 26.27 -6.46
CA PRO A 423 17.03 25.71 -6.37
C PRO A 423 18.13 26.75 -6.22
N GLU A 424 19.30 26.25 -5.83
CA GLU A 424 20.53 27.02 -5.79
C GLU A 424 20.90 27.52 -7.18
N LEU A 425 20.99 28.85 -7.32
CA LEU A 425 21.31 29.48 -8.60
C LEU A 425 22.72 29.13 -9.08
N ALA A 426 23.61 28.74 -8.17
CA ALA A 426 24.93 28.22 -8.53
C ALA A 426 24.87 26.95 -9.37
N ALA A 427 23.87 26.09 -9.14
CA ALA A 427 23.65 24.88 -9.92
C ALA A 427 22.80 25.15 -11.17
N LEU A 428 21.88 26.11 -11.12
CA LEU A 428 21.02 26.46 -12.25
C LEU A 428 21.71 27.31 -13.33
N LEU A 429 22.59 28.25 -12.96
CA LEU A 429 23.22 29.16 -13.92
C LEU A 429 23.98 28.42 -15.05
N PRO A 430 24.80 27.39 -14.76
CA PRO A 430 25.44 26.59 -15.82
C PRO A 430 24.45 25.88 -16.75
N LEU A 431 23.25 25.53 -16.26
CA LEU A 431 22.20 24.88 -17.04
C LEU A 431 21.45 25.88 -17.93
N ILE A 432 21.15 27.08 -17.41
CA ILE A 432 20.51 28.15 -18.18
C ILE A 432 21.43 28.61 -19.32
N GLY A 433 22.74 28.66 -19.07
CA GLY A 433 23.72 29.13 -20.02
C GLY A 433 23.76 30.66 -20.12
N ARG A 434 24.85 31.17 -20.69
CA ARG A 434 25.11 32.60 -20.71
C ARG A 434 24.13 33.40 -21.57
N GLU A 435 23.81 32.89 -22.75
CA GLU A 435 22.97 33.60 -23.71
C GLU A 435 21.59 33.93 -23.11
N LYS A 436 20.92 32.92 -22.55
CA LYS A 436 19.61 33.09 -21.90
C LYS A 436 19.73 33.99 -20.67
N ALA A 437 20.77 33.80 -19.84
CA ALA A 437 20.99 34.63 -18.66
C ALA A 437 21.12 36.13 -19.02
N LEU A 438 21.84 36.48 -20.08
CA LEU A 438 21.98 37.87 -20.56
C LEU A 438 20.64 38.44 -21.04
N LYS A 439 19.91 37.70 -21.89
CA LYS A 439 18.58 38.10 -22.35
C LYS A 439 17.62 38.34 -21.19
N ARG A 440 17.62 37.43 -20.22
CA ARG A 440 16.80 37.52 -19.01
C ARG A 440 17.15 38.73 -18.15
N LEU A 441 18.44 39.02 -17.97
CA LEU A 441 18.90 40.22 -17.26
C LEU A 441 18.54 41.52 -18.00
N ALA A 442 18.34 41.47 -19.32
CA ALA A 442 17.82 42.58 -20.11
C ALA A 442 16.28 42.70 -20.06
N GLY A 443 15.59 41.79 -19.38
CA GLY A 443 14.13 41.76 -19.30
C GLY A 443 13.46 41.08 -20.50
N GLU A 444 14.22 40.37 -21.33
CA GLU A 444 13.71 39.62 -22.47
C GLU A 444 13.24 38.22 -22.05
N ALA A 445 12.13 37.75 -22.62
CA ALA A 445 11.68 36.38 -22.44
C ALA A 445 12.61 35.44 -23.21
N ALA A 446 13.39 34.64 -22.49
CA ALA A 446 14.44 33.78 -23.04
C ALA A 446 14.67 32.51 -22.21
#